data_AF-A0A2V9I5J9-F1
#
_entry.id   AF-A0A2V9I5J9-F1
#
_cell.length_a   1.000
_cell.length_b   1.000
_cell.length_c   1.000
_cell.angle_alpha   90.00
_cell.angle_beta   90.00
_cell.angle_gamma   90.00
#
_symmetry.space_group_name_H-M   'P 1'
#
loop_
_entity.id
_entity.type
_entity.pdbx_description
1 polymer ?
#
loop_
_entity_poly.entity_id
_entity_poly.type
_entity_poly.pdbx_seq_one_letter_code
_entity_poly.pdbx_strand_id
1 'polypeptide(L)'
;MRIKGERLGLDEARAVAVGPFDQLLALDEALQQLEEKAPRLSRIVELRFFGDLSEEETGEVLGISVRTVKRDWSVAKAWLYQQIK
;
A
#
# COMPACT_ATOMS: atom_id res chain seq x y z
N MET A 1 9.36 -36.78 4.79
CA MET A 1 9.83 -35.80 3.80
C MET A 1 9.29 -36.16 2.43
N ARG A 2 8.58 -35.20 1.79
CA ARG A 2 8.34 -34.98 0.35
C ARG A 2 6.88 -34.61 0.09
N ILE A 3 6.61 -33.32 0.18
CA ILE A 3 5.51 -32.70 -0.55
C ILE A 3 5.88 -32.86 -2.03
N LYS A 4 5.10 -33.62 -2.78
CA LYS A 4 5.33 -33.86 -4.20
C LYS A 4 4.89 -32.59 -4.94
N GLY A 5 5.84 -31.68 -5.19
CA GLY A 5 5.59 -30.50 -6.02
C GLY A 5 5.34 -30.94 -7.46
N GLU A 6 4.10 -30.87 -7.91
CA GLU A 6 3.76 -31.07 -9.31
C GLU A 6 4.21 -29.83 -10.09
N ARG A 7 5.08 -30.02 -11.09
CA ARG A 7 5.54 -28.92 -11.94
C ARG A 7 4.46 -28.64 -12.97
N LEU A 8 3.64 -27.62 -12.71
CA LEU A 8 2.76 -27.06 -13.74
C LEU A 8 3.62 -26.28 -14.74
N GLY A 9 3.42 -26.55 -16.04
CA GLY A 9 4.05 -25.77 -17.11
C GLY A 9 3.52 -24.33 -17.08
N LEU A 10 4.43 -23.37 -17.21
CA LEU A 10 4.15 -21.93 -17.13
C LEU A 10 3.14 -21.43 -18.19
N ASP A 11 2.81 -22.24 -19.20
CA ASP A 11 1.93 -21.88 -20.32
C ASP A 11 0.41 -22.09 -20.07
N GLU A 12 0.00 -22.72 -18.97
CA GLU A 12 -1.42 -22.98 -18.67
C GLU A 12 -1.97 -22.22 -17.44
N ALA A 13 -1.21 -21.26 -16.90
CA ALA A 13 -1.66 -20.44 -15.78
C ALA A 13 -2.54 -19.27 -16.24
N ARG A 14 -3.67 -19.54 -16.90
CA ARG A 14 -4.60 -18.49 -17.40
C ARG A 14 -5.95 -18.43 -16.69
N ALA A 15 -5.91 -18.49 -15.36
CA ALA A 15 -6.97 -17.96 -14.50
C ALA A 15 -6.41 -17.78 -13.08
N VAL A 16 -5.72 -16.67 -12.83
CA VAL A 16 -5.39 -16.31 -11.44
C VAL A 16 -6.62 -15.62 -10.88
N ALA A 17 -7.42 -16.36 -10.10
CA ALA A 17 -8.30 -15.73 -9.14
C ALA A 17 -7.39 -14.88 -8.24
N VAL A 18 -7.61 -13.56 -8.21
CA VAL A 18 -6.82 -12.62 -7.40
C VAL A 18 -6.76 -13.16 -5.97
N GLY A 19 -5.62 -13.75 -5.62
CA GLY A 19 -5.40 -14.31 -4.31
C GLY A 19 -5.00 -13.20 -3.34
N PRO A 20 -5.03 -13.47 -2.02
CA PRO A 20 -4.47 -12.54 -1.03
C PRO A 20 -3.03 -12.10 -1.33
N PHE A 21 -2.24 -12.96 -2.00
CA PHE A 21 -0.89 -12.64 -2.45
C PHE A 21 -0.85 -11.59 -3.58
N ASP A 22 -1.77 -11.67 -4.56
CA ASP A 22 -1.80 -10.73 -5.68
C ASP A 22 -2.23 -9.33 -5.20
N GLN A 23 -3.14 -9.26 -4.23
CA GLN A 23 -3.53 -7.98 -3.61
C GLN A 23 -2.38 -7.37 -2.81
N LEU A 24 -1.60 -8.19 -2.12
CA LEU A 24 -0.44 -7.72 -1.37
C LEU A 24 0.64 -7.18 -2.31
N LEU A 25 0.89 -7.86 -3.43
CA LEU A 25 1.82 -7.39 -4.45
C LEU A 25 1.34 -6.08 -5.10
N ALA A 26 0.06 -5.98 -5.45
CA ALA A 26 -0.53 -4.75 -5.99
C ALA A 26 -0.46 -3.58 -4.99
N LEU A 27 -0.62 -3.85 -3.69
CA LEU A 27 -0.45 -2.86 -2.63
C LEU A 27 1.01 -2.38 -2.55
N ASP A 28 1.97 -3.30 -2.60
CA ASP A 28 3.40 -2.94 -2.56
C ASP A 28 3.78 -2.06 -3.76
N GLU A 29 3.38 -2.47 -4.97
CA GLU A 29 3.59 -1.68 -6.19
C GLU A 29 2.92 -0.30 -6.12
N ALA A 30 1.70 -0.23 -5.57
CA ALA A 30 1.00 1.04 -5.38
C ALA A 30 1.74 1.95 -4.38
N LEU A 31 2.25 1.40 -3.27
CA LEU A 31 3.00 2.17 -2.28
C LEU A 31 4.31 2.72 -2.86
N GLN A 32 5.05 1.93 -3.64
CA GLN A 32 6.25 2.39 -4.35
C GLN A 32 5.92 3.55 -5.30
N GLN A 33 4.86 3.41 -6.11
CA GLN A 33 4.41 4.48 -7.00
C GLN A 33 3.95 5.74 -6.25
N LEU A 34 3.32 5.59 -5.08
CA LEU A 34 2.90 6.72 -4.25
C LEU A 34 4.11 7.47 -3.69
N GLU A 35 5.16 6.75 -3.30
CA GLU A 35 6.41 7.35 -2.83
C GLU A 35 7.07 8.20 -3.92
N GLU A 36 7.14 7.69 -5.15
CA GLU A 36 7.71 8.43 -6.28
C GLU A 36 6.88 9.67 -6.65
N LYS A 37 5.55 9.53 -6.73
CA LYS A 37 4.66 10.58 -7.22
C LYS A 37 4.32 11.63 -6.16
N ALA A 38 4.17 11.18 -4.91
CA ALA A 38 3.71 12.02 -3.81
C ALA A 38 4.38 11.58 -2.48
N PRO A 39 5.69 11.89 -2.30
CA PRO A 39 6.46 11.44 -1.14
C PRO A 39 5.81 11.75 0.21
N ARG A 40 5.18 12.92 0.35
CA ARG A 40 4.48 13.30 1.60
C ARG A 40 3.26 12.43 1.89
N LEU A 41 2.53 12.00 0.86
CA LEU A 41 1.39 11.10 1.03
C LEU A 41 1.86 9.70 1.44
N SER A 42 2.93 9.20 0.80
CA SER A 42 3.56 7.94 1.20
C SER A 42 4.01 7.98 2.66
N ARG A 43 4.70 9.05 3.07
CA ARG A 43 5.14 9.21 4.45
C ARG A 43 3.98 9.29 5.45
N ILE A 44 2.86 9.91 5.08
CA ILE A 44 1.66 9.89 5.93
C ILE A 44 1.13 8.46 6.08
N VAL A 45 1.09 7.66 5.01
CA VAL A 45 0.68 6.25 5.09
C VAL A 45 1.59 5.45 6.01
N GLU A 46 2.91 5.63 5.88
CA GLU A 46 3.90 5.00 6.72
C GLU A 46 3.64 5.27 8.21
N LEU A 47 3.52 6.53 8.58
CA LEU A 47 3.32 6.95 9.97
C LEU A 47 1.96 6.51 10.52
N ARG A 48 0.89 6.69 9.75
CA ARG A 48 -0.51 6.45 10.17
C ARG A 48 -0.91 4.99 10.20
N PHE A 49 -0.32 4.16 9.33
CA PHE A 49 -0.75 2.77 9.15
C PHE A 49 0.28 1.78 9.70
N PHE A 50 1.57 2.03 9.46
CA PHE A 50 2.65 1.14 9.90
C PHE A 50 3.28 1.60 11.22
N GLY A 51 3.34 2.91 11.45
CA GLY A 51 3.85 3.50 12.69
C GLY A 51 2.82 3.57 13.82
N ASP A 52 1.52 3.38 13.53
CA ASP A 52 0.40 3.53 14.46
C ASP A 52 0.30 4.94 15.11
N LEU A 53 0.82 5.98 14.43
CA LEU A 53 0.76 7.36 14.94
C LEU A 53 -0.64 7.96 14.78
N SER A 54 -1.02 8.79 15.75
CA SER A 54 -2.15 9.71 15.67
C SER A 54 -1.96 10.79 14.58
N GLU A 55 -3.03 11.53 14.26
CA GLU A 55 -2.94 12.62 13.27
C GLU A 55 -2.13 13.81 13.83
N GLU A 56 -2.19 14.00 15.15
CA GLU A 56 -1.41 14.94 15.93
C GLU A 56 0.08 14.60 15.86
N GLU A 57 0.47 13.38 16.24
CA GLU A 57 1.87 12.92 16.19
C GLU A 57 2.41 12.94 14.75
N THR A 58 1.58 12.55 13.77
CA THR A 58 1.96 12.61 12.35
C THR A 58 2.22 14.06 11.93
N GLY A 59 1.39 15.00 12.38
CA GLY A 59 1.56 16.43 12.09
C GLY A 59 2.83 17.01 12.69
N GLU A 60 3.14 16.62 13.93
CA GLU A 60 4.38 16.98 14.62
C GLU A 60 5.63 16.46 13.89
N VAL A 61 5.63 15.17 13.52
CA VAL A 61 6.75 14.54 12.80
C VAL A 61 6.99 15.20 11.43
N LEU A 62 5.93 15.61 10.75
CA LEU A 62 6.00 16.18 9.39
C LEU A 62 6.06 17.70 9.35
N GLY A 63 5.93 18.38 10.49
CA GLY A 63 5.88 19.84 10.56
C GLY A 63 4.69 20.46 9.82
N ILE A 64 3.54 19.76 9.79
CA ILE A 64 2.31 20.22 9.11
C ILE A 64 1.11 20.20 10.06
N SER A 65 0.09 21.01 9.73
CA SER A 65 -1.13 21.04 10.54
C SER A 65 -1.88 19.69 10.51
N VAL A 66 -2.56 19.35 11.61
CA VAL A 66 -3.47 18.20 11.69
C VAL A 66 -4.52 18.22 10.57
N ARG A 67 -4.98 19.41 10.17
CA ARG A 67 -5.90 19.59 9.03
C ARG A 67 -5.28 19.11 7.72
N THR A 68 -4.00 19.42 7.50
CA THR A 68 -3.24 18.95 6.33
C THR A 68 -3.07 17.45 6.38
N VAL A 69 -2.73 16.86 7.54
CA VAL A 69 -2.62 15.41 7.74
C VAL A 69 -3.93 14.71 7.36
N LYS A 70 -5.07 15.15 7.91
CA LYS A 70 -6.40 14.61 7.58
C LYS A 70 -6.69 14.60 6.08
N ARG A 71 -6.42 15.74 5.43
CA ARG A 71 -6.67 15.90 3.99
C ARG A 71 -5.77 14.97 3.18
N ASP A 72 -4.48 14.97 3.48
CA ASP A 72 -3.48 14.19 2.76
C ASP A 72 -3.69 12.67 3.00
N TRP A 73 -4.08 12.26 4.22
CA TRP A 73 -4.48 10.88 4.52
C TRP A 73 -5.69 10.42 3.70
N SER A 74 -6.71 11.28 3.57
CA SER A 74 -7.87 10.98 2.73
C SER A 74 -7.48 10.79 1.26
N VAL A 75 -6.62 11.67 0.75
CA VAL A 75 -6.10 11.58 -0.62
C VAL A 75 -5.28 10.30 -0.82
N ALA A 76 -4.38 9.98 0.10
CA ALA A 76 -3.56 8.78 0.02
C ALA A 76 -4.41 7.49 -0.02
N LYS A 77 -5.40 7.37 0.88
CA LYS A 77 -6.32 6.23 0.88
C LYS A 77 -7.13 6.12 -0.40
N ALA A 78 -7.68 7.24 -0.89
CA ALA A 78 -8.45 7.24 -2.14
C ALA A 78 -7.60 6.83 -3.33
N TRP A 79 -6.34 7.29 -3.37
CA TRP A 79 -5.40 6.94 -4.42
C TRP A 79 -5.02 5.45 -4.37
N LEU A 80 -4.66 4.92 -3.19
CA LEU A 80 -4.30 3.50 -3.01
C LEU A 80 -5.47 2.59 -3.39
N TYR A 81 -6.69 2.95 -2.99
CA TYR A 81 -7.88 2.20 -3.36
C TYR A 81 -8.12 2.15 -4.87
N GLN A 82 -7.75 3.19 -5.62
CA GLN A 82 -7.86 3.21 -7.08
C GLN A 82 -6.78 2.36 -7.77
N GLN A 83 -5.62 2.14 -7.14
CA GLN A 83 -4.55 1.32 -7.73
C GLN A 83 -4.74 -0.17 -7.51
N ILE A 84 -5.37 -0.57 -6.40
CA ILE A 84 -5.47 -1.98 -5.97
C ILE A 84 -6.78 -2.64 -6.48
N LYS A 85 -7.70 -1.84 -7.02
CA LYS A 85 -9.03 -2.30 -7.45
C LYS A 85 -9.02 -3.05 -8.78
#